data_AF-A0A9E3FG52-F1
#
_entry.id   AF-A0A9E3FG52-F1
#
_cell.length_a   1.000
_cell.length_b   1.000
_cell.length_c   1.000
_cell.angle_alpha   90.00
_cell.angle_beta   90.00
_cell.angle_gamma   90.00
#
_symmetry.space_group_name_H-M   'P 1'
#
loop_
_entity.id
_entity.type
_entity.pdbx_description
1 polymer ?
#
loop_
_entity_poly.entity_id
_entity_poly.type
_entity_poly.pdbx_seq_one_letter_code
_entity_poly.pdbx_strand_id
1 'polypeptide(L)'
;MTYRLHKYPRTPHLNGSRLQPGDEELSVVSLEHLKGLNLVVEEKLDGANSAVSFGREGRLLLQSRGHFLDGGPRERHFGMLKAWAVSIQSDLRAALGTRFVMYGEWLYAKHTIFYDALPHYFFEFDVLDKEAGEFLSTPARRELLKGVPVHSAPVLYTGVTPTAAVLSALIRPSAFQSERWRESLAAVCEVRGLDAARALRETDGAGLMEGLYVKVEEGGRVAERFKFVRASFTQAVADSDEHWLNRPVIPNQLSEGVSLFAPNA
;
A
#
# COMPACT_ATOMS: atom_id res chain seq x y z
N MET A 1 23.95 8.80 -15.19
CA MET A 1 22.59 8.93 -15.76
C MET A 1 21.64 9.34 -14.65
N THR A 2 20.78 10.33 -14.86
CA THR A 2 19.77 10.77 -13.88
C THR A 2 18.42 10.13 -14.23
N TYR A 3 17.87 9.31 -13.34
CA TYR A 3 16.53 8.76 -13.49
C TYR A 3 15.48 9.77 -13.03
N ARG A 4 14.35 9.84 -13.73
CA ARG A 4 13.21 10.65 -13.30
C ARG A 4 12.41 9.88 -12.26
N LEU A 5 12.23 10.47 -11.09
CA LEU A 5 11.30 9.94 -10.10
C LEU A 5 9.86 10.19 -10.57
N HIS A 6 9.10 9.12 -10.77
CA HIS A 6 7.67 9.19 -11.01
C HIS A 6 6.98 9.12 -9.65
N LYS A 7 6.61 10.27 -9.09
CA LYS A 7 5.89 10.32 -7.81
C LYS A 7 4.48 9.79 -7.99
N TYR A 8 4.04 8.94 -7.06
CA TYR A 8 2.65 8.52 -7.03
C TYR A 8 1.74 9.75 -6.80
N PRO A 9 0.69 9.94 -7.61
CA PRO A 9 -0.17 11.12 -7.51
C PRO A 9 -0.83 11.22 -6.13
N ARG A 10 -1.15 12.45 -5.72
CA ARG A 10 -2.02 12.65 -4.56
C ARG A 10 -3.40 12.10 -4.89
N THR A 11 -4.04 11.46 -3.92
CA THR A 11 -5.33 10.79 -4.08
C THR A 11 -6.39 11.58 -3.31
N PRO A 12 -7.34 12.25 -3.98
CA PRO A 12 -8.40 13.02 -3.34
C PRO A 12 -9.29 12.18 -2.41
N HIS A 13 -9.93 12.83 -1.45
CA HIS A 13 -10.84 12.18 -0.51
C HIS A 13 -12.26 12.08 -1.07
N LEU A 14 -12.98 11.00 -0.76
CA LEU A 14 -14.44 10.96 -0.93
C LEU A 14 -15.14 11.64 0.25
N ASN A 15 -16.34 12.19 0.02
CA ASN A 15 -17.15 12.78 1.07
C ASN A 15 -17.41 11.77 2.21
N GLY A 16 -17.33 12.25 3.46
CA GLY A 16 -17.38 11.40 4.66
C GLY A 16 -16.04 10.76 5.05
N SER A 17 -15.01 10.87 4.21
CA SER A 17 -13.65 10.46 4.57
C SER A 17 -13.07 11.40 5.62
N ARG A 18 -12.34 10.83 6.59
CA ARG A 18 -11.47 11.61 7.47
C ARG A 18 -10.26 12.13 6.68
N LEU A 19 -10.02 13.44 6.74
CA LEU A 19 -8.80 14.05 6.21
C LEU A 19 -7.60 13.66 7.10
N GLN A 20 -6.48 13.33 6.47
CA GLN A 20 -5.24 13.03 7.17
C GLN A 20 -4.30 14.26 7.14
N PRO A 21 -3.39 14.41 8.12
CA PRO A 21 -2.37 15.44 8.11
C PRO A 21 -1.66 15.56 6.76
N GLY A 22 -1.56 16.77 6.23
CA GLY A 22 -0.94 17.04 4.93
C GLY A 22 -1.90 17.01 3.75
N ASP A 23 -3.14 16.53 3.90
CA ASP A 23 -4.19 16.51 2.86
C ASP A 23 -5.17 17.68 2.90
N GLU A 24 -4.84 18.76 3.63
CA GLU A 24 -5.73 19.91 3.84
C GLU A 24 -6.13 20.61 2.54
N GLU A 25 -5.27 20.54 1.51
CA GLU A 25 -5.50 21.15 0.20
C GLU A 25 -6.16 20.20 -0.82
N LEU A 26 -6.41 18.93 -0.46
CA LEU A 26 -7.03 17.98 -1.39
C LEU A 26 -8.54 18.19 -1.48
N SER A 27 -9.06 18.10 -2.71
CA SER A 27 -10.50 18.14 -2.95
C SER A 27 -11.21 16.95 -2.30
N VAL A 28 -12.39 17.23 -1.74
CA VAL A 28 -13.33 16.21 -1.27
C VAL A 28 -14.39 16.02 -2.34
N VAL A 29 -14.51 14.81 -2.89
CA VAL A 29 -15.39 14.49 -4.01
C VAL A 29 -16.63 13.76 -3.52
N SER A 30 -17.81 14.21 -3.97
CA SER A 30 -19.08 13.57 -3.63
C SER A 30 -19.22 12.20 -4.30
N LEU A 31 -19.83 11.24 -3.61
CA LEU A 31 -20.19 9.96 -4.23
C LEU A 31 -21.16 10.11 -5.42
N GLU A 32 -21.94 11.20 -5.46
CA GLU A 32 -22.81 11.50 -6.61
C GLU A 32 -22.01 11.72 -7.91
N HIS A 33 -20.76 12.21 -7.83
CA HIS A 33 -19.87 12.33 -9.00
C HIS A 33 -19.58 10.97 -9.63
N LEU A 34 -19.55 9.92 -8.80
CA LEU A 34 -19.23 8.57 -9.26
C LEU A 34 -20.44 7.85 -9.86
N LYS A 35 -21.64 8.42 -9.78
CA LYS A 35 -22.88 7.70 -10.11
C LYS A 35 -22.86 7.14 -11.54
N GLY A 36 -23.07 5.83 -11.66
CA GLY A 36 -23.11 5.13 -12.95
C GLY A 36 -21.75 4.76 -13.54
N LEU A 37 -20.63 5.15 -12.91
CA LEU A 37 -19.28 4.78 -13.34
C LEU A 37 -18.91 3.37 -12.88
N ASN A 38 -17.94 2.75 -13.55
CA ASN A 38 -17.40 1.45 -13.14
C ASN A 38 -16.29 1.65 -12.11
N LEU A 39 -16.48 1.09 -10.93
CA LEU A 39 -15.54 1.17 -9.82
C LEU A 39 -14.82 -0.16 -9.58
N VAL A 40 -13.56 -0.04 -9.18
CA VAL A 40 -12.85 -1.05 -8.40
C VAL A 40 -12.53 -0.45 -7.04
N VAL A 41 -12.92 -1.16 -5.98
CA VAL A 41 -12.63 -0.76 -4.60
C VAL A 41 -11.69 -1.78 -3.99
N GLU A 42 -10.59 -1.28 -3.42
CA GLU A 42 -9.56 -2.08 -2.77
C GLU A 42 -9.45 -1.71 -1.30
N GLU A 43 -8.99 -2.65 -0.47
CA GLU A 43 -8.58 -2.32 0.90
C GLU A 43 -7.43 -1.33 0.86
N LYS A 44 -7.59 -0.20 1.56
CA LYS A 44 -6.47 0.71 1.80
C LYS A 44 -5.63 0.14 2.94
N LEU A 45 -4.43 -0.31 2.59
CA LEU A 45 -3.45 -0.82 3.54
C LEU A 45 -2.64 0.35 4.12
N ASP A 46 -2.24 0.21 5.39
CA ASP A 46 -1.55 1.23 6.17
C ASP A 46 -0.05 0.90 6.28
N GLY A 47 0.76 1.49 5.41
CA GLY A 47 2.21 1.38 5.48
C GLY A 47 2.91 2.49 4.71
N ALA A 48 3.98 2.12 4.00
CA ALA A 48 4.82 3.05 3.28
C ALA A 48 4.68 2.88 1.76
N ASN A 49 4.19 3.92 1.10
CA ASN A 49 4.17 4.00 -0.36
C ASN A 49 5.56 3.73 -0.95
N SER A 50 5.63 2.72 -1.82
CA SER A 50 6.85 2.28 -2.46
C SER A 50 6.61 2.01 -3.95
N ALA A 51 7.65 2.06 -4.76
CA ALA A 51 7.54 1.66 -6.17
C ALA A 51 8.78 0.92 -6.66
N VAL A 52 8.55 0.10 -7.68
CA VAL A 52 9.53 -0.73 -8.39
C VAL A 52 9.50 -0.37 -9.87
N SER A 53 10.66 -0.09 -10.45
CA SER A 53 10.81 0.14 -11.89
C SER A 53 12.23 -0.18 -12.36
N PHE A 54 12.47 -0.08 -13.66
CA PHE A 54 13.81 -0.26 -14.23
C PHE A 54 14.28 0.93 -15.07
N GLY A 55 15.57 1.22 -14.94
CA GLY A 55 16.31 2.10 -15.84
C GLY A 55 16.55 1.45 -17.21
N ARG A 56 16.97 2.25 -18.20
CA ARG A 56 17.16 1.78 -19.60
C ARG A 56 18.20 0.68 -19.73
N GLU A 57 19.19 0.70 -18.86
CA GLU A 57 20.26 -0.29 -18.71
C GLU A 57 19.86 -1.51 -17.86
N GLY A 58 18.59 -1.59 -17.43
CA GLY A 58 18.10 -2.69 -16.60
C GLY A 58 18.44 -2.58 -15.12
N ARG A 59 18.88 -1.41 -14.63
CA ARG A 59 19.05 -1.18 -13.19
C ARG A 59 17.69 -1.21 -12.50
N LEU A 60 17.58 -2.00 -11.44
CA LEU A 60 16.44 -1.97 -10.53
C LEU A 60 16.42 -0.62 -9.79
N LEU A 61 15.28 0.07 -9.87
CA LEU A 61 15.01 1.32 -9.19
C LEU A 61 13.88 1.09 -8.19
N LEU A 62 14.20 1.25 -6.92
CA LEU A 62 13.23 1.25 -5.84
C LEU A 62 13.06 2.68 -5.35
N GLN A 63 11.84 3.06 -5.02
CA GLN A 63 11.54 4.40 -4.52
C GLN A 63 10.56 4.34 -3.35
N SER A 64 10.69 5.30 -2.45
CA SER A 64 9.60 5.74 -1.57
C SER A 64 8.70 6.73 -2.33
N ARG A 65 7.76 7.36 -1.62
CA ARG A 65 6.95 8.45 -2.18
C ARG A 65 7.79 9.64 -2.67
N GLY A 66 8.86 9.97 -1.93
CA GLY A 66 9.59 11.22 -2.08
C GLY A 66 10.90 11.12 -2.86
N HIS A 67 11.56 9.96 -2.86
CA HIS A 67 12.91 9.77 -3.38
C HIS A 67 13.20 8.31 -3.77
N PHE A 68 14.26 8.09 -4.55
CA PHE A 68 14.80 6.75 -4.80
C PHE A 68 15.51 6.20 -3.56
N LEU A 69 15.39 4.90 -3.33
CA LEU A 69 15.99 4.17 -2.21
C LEU A 69 17.42 3.74 -2.54
N ASP A 70 18.31 4.71 -2.70
CA ASP A 70 19.69 4.53 -3.15
C ASP A 70 20.68 4.16 -2.03
N GLY A 71 20.20 4.03 -0.79
CA GLY A 71 20.98 3.56 0.36
C GLY A 71 21.22 4.63 1.42
N GLY A 72 21.45 4.19 2.65
CA GLY A 72 21.74 5.06 3.78
C GLY A 72 21.07 4.59 5.08
N PRO A 73 21.52 5.12 6.24
CA PRO A 73 21.01 4.72 7.55
C PRO A 73 19.51 5.04 7.74
N ARG A 74 18.99 6.01 7.00
CA ARG A 74 17.58 6.40 6.99
C ARG A 74 16.69 5.44 6.19
N GLU A 75 17.23 4.43 5.52
CA GLU A 75 16.44 3.51 4.71
C GLU A 75 16.32 2.11 5.34
N ARG A 76 16.67 1.96 6.63
CA ARG A 76 16.66 0.67 7.33
C ARG A 76 15.34 -0.10 7.22
N HIS A 77 14.23 0.62 7.12
CA HIS A 77 12.89 0.06 7.00
C HIS A 77 12.60 -0.57 5.63
N PHE A 78 13.41 -0.24 4.62
CA PHE A 78 13.31 -0.78 3.25
C PHE A 78 14.36 -1.85 2.96
N GLY A 79 15.21 -2.23 3.92
CA GLY A 79 16.25 -3.24 3.71
C GLY A 79 15.70 -4.57 3.17
N MET A 80 14.58 -5.04 3.74
CA MET A 80 13.91 -6.26 3.27
C MET A 80 13.23 -6.08 1.91
N LEU A 81 12.65 -4.91 1.62
CA LEU A 81 12.10 -4.60 0.30
C LEU A 81 13.18 -4.69 -0.79
N LYS A 82 14.37 -4.13 -0.51
CA LYS A 82 15.53 -4.19 -1.41
C LYS A 82 15.98 -5.62 -1.66
N ALA A 83 16.14 -6.41 -0.59
CA ALA A 83 16.53 -7.80 -0.70
C ALA A 83 15.52 -8.62 -1.52
N TRP A 84 14.23 -8.46 -1.26
CA TRP A 84 13.17 -9.16 -1.97
C TRP A 84 13.12 -8.77 -3.45
N ALA A 85 13.13 -7.47 -3.76
CA ALA A 85 13.07 -7.02 -5.15
C ALA A 85 14.29 -7.47 -5.96
N VAL A 86 15.46 -7.61 -5.32
CA VAL A 86 16.65 -8.21 -5.94
C VAL A 86 16.45 -9.71 -6.18
N SER A 87 15.89 -10.46 -5.22
CA SER A 87 15.70 -11.91 -5.38
C SER A 87 14.75 -12.29 -6.51
N ILE A 88 13.77 -11.44 -6.81
CA ILE A 88 12.80 -11.65 -7.91
C ILE A 88 13.01 -10.68 -9.08
N GLN A 89 14.19 -10.04 -9.16
CA GLN A 89 14.48 -8.97 -10.13
C GLN A 89 14.28 -9.42 -11.57
N SER A 90 14.59 -10.67 -11.89
CA SER A 90 14.46 -11.19 -13.26
C SER A 90 13.00 -11.22 -13.72
N ASP A 91 12.10 -11.69 -12.86
CA ASP A 91 10.66 -11.74 -13.13
C ASP A 91 10.06 -10.34 -13.19
N LEU A 92 10.45 -9.47 -12.24
CA LEU A 92 10.06 -8.07 -12.24
C LEU A 92 10.50 -7.36 -13.52
N ARG A 93 11.72 -7.61 -13.99
CA ARG A 93 12.25 -6.99 -15.21
C ARG A 93 11.54 -7.50 -16.45
N ALA A 94 11.23 -8.80 -16.50
CA ALA A 94 10.49 -9.39 -17.60
C ALA A 94 9.08 -8.79 -17.73
N ALA A 95 8.39 -8.58 -16.61
CA ALA A 95 7.06 -7.99 -16.59
C ALA A 95 7.07 -6.47 -16.82
N LEU A 96 7.85 -5.72 -16.04
CA LEU A 96 7.79 -4.25 -16.05
C LEU A 96 8.57 -3.62 -17.21
N GLY A 97 9.61 -4.31 -17.69
CA GLY A 97 10.59 -3.75 -18.61
C GLY A 97 11.06 -2.37 -18.16
N THR A 98 11.30 -1.47 -19.13
CA THR A 98 11.60 -0.07 -18.86
C THR A 98 10.37 0.84 -18.97
N ARG A 99 9.19 0.27 -19.25
CA ARG A 99 7.95 1.00 -19.54
C ARG A 99 7.13 1.27 -18.29
N PHE A 100 7.07 0.31 -17.38
CA PHE A 100 6.16 0.39 -16.24
C PHE A 100 6.84 0.84 -14.95
N VAL A 101 6.05 1.49 -14.08
CA VAL A 101 6.37 1.71 -12.66
C VAL A 101 5.28 1.05 -11.85
N MET A 102 5.63 0.03 -11.07
CA MET A 102 4.71 -0.66 -10.18
C MET A 102 4.74 0.00 -8.81
N TYR A 103 3.61 0.55 -8.38
CA TYR A 103 3.42 1.11 -7.05
C TYR A 103 2.78 0.08 -6.13
N GLY A 104 3.21 0.09 -4.89
CA GLY A 104 2.66 -0.78 -3.86
C GLY A 104 2.86 -0.22 -2.46
N GLU A 105 2.16 -0.82 -1.52
CA GLU A 105 2.26 -0.50 -0.11
C GLU A 105 3.28 -1.46 0.53
N TRP A 106 4.31 -0.89 1.14
CA TRP A 106 5.30 -1.64 1.91
C TRP A 106 4.90 -1.68 3.38
N LEU A 107 4.60 -2.88 3.86
CA LEU A 107 3.98 -3.14 5.16
C LEU A 107 4.95 -3.76 6.17
N TYR A 108 6.27 -3.74 5.94
CA TYR A 108 7.18 -4.35 6.93
C TYR A 108 7.12 -3.64 8.27
N ALA A 109 7.25 -2.31 8.30
CA ALA A 109 7.15 -1.56 9.54
C ALA A 109 5.68 -1.24 9.85
N LYS A 110 5.24 -1.53 11.07
CA LYS A 110 3.93 -1.11 11.59
C LYS A 110 3.83 0.41 11.55
N HIS A 111 2.76 0.91 10.92
CA HIS A 111 2.34 2.31 10.99
C HIS A 111 1.32 2.49 12.12
N THR A 112 0.05 2.69 11.80
CA THR A 112 -1.05 2.83 12.75
C THR A 112 -1.71 1.49 13.03
N ILE A 113 -1.87 0.63 12.02
CA ILE A 113 -2.38 -0.75 12.12
C ILE A 113 -1.19 -1.70 12.31
N PHE A 114 -1.38 -2.70 13.17
CA PHE A 114 -0.48 -3.84 13.28
C PHE A 114 -1.10 -5.04 12.57
N TYR A 115 -0.43 -5.51 11.52
CA TYR A 115 -0.81 -6.70 10.78
C TYR A 115 0.00 -7.89 11.26
N ASP A 116 -0.66 -9.01 11.53
CA ASP A 116 -0.05 -10.25 12.02
C ASP A 116 -0.36 -11.49 11.17
N ALA A 117 -1.02 -11.29 10.03
CA ALA A 117 -1.40 -12.36 9.10
C ALA A 117 -1.16 -11.95 7.63
N LEU A 118 -0.01 -11.33 7.35
CA LEU A 118 0.33 -10.89 5.99
C LEU A 118 0.81 -12.07 5.12
N PRO A 119 0.27 -12.27 3.90
CA PRO A 119 0.84 -13.21 2.94
C PRO A 119 2.15 -12.69 2.32
N HIS A 120 2.43 -11.40 2.42
CA HIS A 120 3.65 -10.76 1.94
C HIS A 120 3.77 -9.35 2.53
N TYR A 121 4.93 -8.69 2.48
CA TYR A 121 5.06 -7.31 2.96
C TYR A 121 4.81 -6.24 1.88
N PHE A 122 4.90 -6.58 0.61
CA PHE A 122 4.64 -5.67 -0.51
C PHE A 122 3.32 -6.02 -1.20
N PHE A 123 2.44 -5.03 -1.30
CA PHE A 123 1.15 -5.14 -2.01
C PHE A 123 1.06 -4.13 -3.14
N GLU A 124 1.08 -4.59 -4.37
CA GLU A 124 0.85 -3.76 -5.55
C GLU A 124 -0.58 -3.19 -5.54
N PHE A 125 -0.72 -1.89 -5.78
CA PHE A 125 -2.03 -1.24 -5.87
C PHE A 125 -2.20 -0.34 -7.10
N ASP A 126 -1.15 -0.06 -7.86
CA ASP A 126 -1.26 0.61 -9.16
C ASP A 126 -0.02 0.40 -10.03
N VAL A 127 -0.17 0.46 -11.35
CA VAL A 127 0.95 0.44 -12.30
C VAL A 127 0.82 1.60 -13.28
N LEU A 128 1.83 2.47 -13.34
CA LEU A 128 1.93 3.54 -14.35
C LEU A 128 2.61 3.02 -15.60
N ASP A 129 1.95 3.20 -16.74
CA ASP A 129 2.55 3.14 -18.06
C ASP A 129 3.21 4.48 -18.39
N LYS A 130 4.55 4.52 -18.43
CA LYS A 130 5.28 5.77 -18.70
C LYS A 130 5.15 6.25 -20.14
N GLU A 131 4.81 5.37 -21.07
CA GLU A 131 4.66 5.74 -22.49
C GLU A 131 3.28 6.35 -22.74
N ALA A 132 2.22 5.73 -22.19
CA ALA A 132 0.87 6.27 -22.29
C ALA A 132 0.62 7.44 -21.32
N GLY A 133 1.35 7.51 -20.21
CA GLY A 133 1.08 8.47 -19.14
C GLY A 133 -0.15 8.11 -18.31
N GLU A 134 -0.57 6.85 -18.37
CA GLU A 134 -1.83 6.35 -17.79
C GLU A 134 -1.55 5.22 -16.80
N PHE A 135 -2.46 5.05 -15.85
CA PHE A 135 -2.41 3.93 -14.92
C PHE A 135 -3.23 2.78 -15.46
N LEU A 136 -2.68 1.56 -15.42
CA LEU A 136 -3.35 0.36 -15.90
C LEU A 136 -4.55 0.03 -15.01
N SER A 137 -5.65 -0.44 -15.62
CA SER A 137 -6.78 -0.98 -14.87
C SER A 137 -6.40 -2.21 -14.06
N THR A 138 -7.26 -2.59 -13.12
CA THR A 138 -7.04 -3.75 -12.26
C THR A 138 -6.90 -5.07 -13.01
N PRO A 139 -7.69 -5.35 -14.06
CA PRO A 139 -7.44 -6.49 -14.94
C PRO A 139 -6.10 -6.40 -15.69
N ALA A 140 -5.73 -5.21 -16.20
CA ALA A 140 -4.53 -5.04 -17.02
C ALA A 140 -3.24 -5.25 -16.23
N ARG A 141 -3.14 -4.72 -15.01
CA ARG A 141 -1.99 -4.96 -14.13
C ARG A 141 -1.91 -6.41 -13.64
N ARG A 142 -3.05 -7.09 -13.42
CA ARG A 142 -3.08 -8.52 -13.07
C ARG A 142 -2.52 -9.38 -14.19
N GLU A 143 -2.84 -9.04 -15.44
CA GLU A 143 -2.25 -9.72 -16.59
C GLU A 143 -0.75 -9.39 -16.73
N LEU A 144 -0.36 -8.13 -16.53
CA LEU A 144 1.05 -7.72 -16.57
C LEU A 144 1.92 -8.48 -15.55
N LEU A 145 1.40 -8.69 -14.33
CA LEU A 145 2.11 -9.31 -13.22
C LEU A 145 1.83 -10.81 -13.09
N LYS A 146 1.17 -11.42 -14.07
CA LYS A 146 0.83 -12.83 -14.05
C LYS A 146 2.10 -13.69 -13.98
N GLY A 147 2.17 -14.53 -12.95
CA GLY A 147 3.34 -15.39 -12.70
C GLY A 147 4.52 -14.68 -12.04
N VAL A 148 4.43 -13.37 -11.78
CA VAL A 148 5.40 -12.64 -10.95
C VAL A 148 5.03 -12.84 -9.48
N PRO A 149 5.97 -13.16 -8.58
CA PRO A 149 5.69 -13.38 -7.16
C PRO A 149 5.40 -12.07 -6.40
N VAL A 150 4.30 -11.41 -6.75
CA VAL A 150 3.84 -10.14 -6.20
C VAL A 150 2.37 -10.31 -5.78
N HIS A 151 2.03 -9.78 -4.61
CA HIS A 151 0.64 -9.71 -4.15
C HIS A 151 0.02 -8.37 -4.55
N SER A 152 -1.22 -8.37 -5.03
CA SER A 152 -2.00 -7.14 -5.21
C SER A 152 -2.85 -6.85 -3.98
N ALA A 153 -3.17 -5.57 -3.75
CA ALA A 153 -4.12 -5.15 -2.73
C ALA A 153 -5.47 -5.89 -2.88
N PRO A 154 -6.13 -6.28 -1.76
CA PRO A 154 -7.41 -6.99 -1.83
C PRO A 154 -8.50 -6.17 -2.51
N VAL A 155 -9.06 -6.70 -3.59
CA VAL A 155 -10.26 -6.11 -4.22
C VAL A 155 -11.49 -6.50 -3.40
N LEU A 156 -12.20 -5.49 -2.91
CA LEU A 156 -13.41 -5.61 -2.10
C LEU A 156 -14.68 -5.52 -2.95
N TYR A 157 -14.62 -4.78 -4.06
CA TYR A 157 -15.76 -4.57 -4.95
C TYR A 157 -15.30 -4.31 -6.39
N THR A 158 -16.08 -4.78 -7.36
CA THR A 158 -15.96 -4.42 -8.78
C THR A 158 -17.35 -4.33 -9.38
N GLY A 159 -17.67 -3.22 -10.02
CA GLY A 159 -18.97 -3.01 -10.65
C GLY A 159 -19.37 -1.54 -10.73
N VAL A 160 -20.60 -1.27 -11.16
CA VAL A 160 -21.14 0.09 -11.23
C VAL A 160 -21.23 0.69 -9.82
N THR A 161 -20.92 1.97 -9.67
CA THR A 161 -20.90 2.70 -8.40
C THR A 161 -22.03 2.27 -7.45
N PRO A 162 -21.70 1.69 -6.28
CA PRO A 162 -22.69 1.23 -5.33
C PRO A 162 -23.26 2.42 -4.54
N THR A 163 -24.30 2.17 -3.76
CA THR A 163 -24.82 3.18 -2.83
C THR A 163 -23.80 3.51 -1.74
N ALA A 164 -23.91 4.69 -1.12
CA ALA A 164 -23.06 5.08 0.00
C ALA A 164 -23.10 4.07 1.17
N ALA A 165 -24.27 3.45 1.42
CA ALA A 165 -24.43 2.41 2.42
C ALA A 165 -23.61 1.15 2.10
N VAL A 166 -23.64 0.69 0.84
CA VAL A 166 -22.85 -0.47 0.40
C VAL A 166 -21.36 -0.16 0.45
N LEU A 167 -20.94 1.03 -0.01
CA LEU A 167 -19.54 1.44 0.08
C LEU A 167 -19.06 1.48 1.54
N SER A 168 -19.87 2.01 2.46
CA SER A 168 -19.55 2.07 3.89
C SER A 168 -19.46 0.68 4.50
N ALA A 169 -20.30 -0.26 4.07
CA ALA A 169 -20.27 -1.65 4.54
C ALA A 169 -19.04 -2.45 4.05
N LEU A 170 -18.28 -1.93 3.08
CA LEU A 170 -16.98 -2.51 2.70
C LEU A 170 -15.90 -2.27 3.77
N ILE A 171 -16.07 -1.28 4.64
CA ILE A 171 -15.20 -1.08 5.81
C ILE A 171 -15.50 -2.18 6.83
N ARG A 172 -14.56 -3.11 6.94
CA ARG A 172 -14.64 -4.30 7.80
C ARG A 172 -13.28 -4.57 8.46
N PRO A 173 -13.14 -5.60 9.30
CA PRO A 173 -11.83 -6.02 9.77
C PRO A 173 -10.86 -6.23 8.60
N SER A 174 -9.61 -5.79 8.78
CA SER A 174 -8.58 -5.98 7.75
C SER A 174 -8.37 -7.46 7.48
N ALA A 175 -8.12 -7.83 6.22
CA ALA A 175 -7.81 -9.21 5.86
C ALA A 175 -6.54 -9.76 6.53
N PHE A 176 -5.67 -8.88 7.06
CA PHE A 176 -4.33 -9.24 7.54
C PHE A 176 -4.11 -8.95 9.03
N GLN A 177 -5.19 -8.64 9.76
CA GLN A 177 -5.16 -8.47 11.21
C GLN A 177 -6.05 -9.53 11.85
N SER A 178 -5.43 -10.48 12.55
CA SER A 178 -6.12 -11.56 13.25
C SER A 178 -6.82 -11.05 14.51
N GLU A 179 -7.71 -11.85 15.11
CA GLU A 179 -8.31 -11.53 16.41
C GLU A 179 -7.27 -11.45 17.55
N ARG A 180 -6.10 -12.08 17.38
CA ARG A 180 -5.01 -12.17 18.35
C ARG A 180 -3.89 -11.14 18.13
N TRP A 181 -4.15 -10.13 17.30
CA TRP A 181 -3.13 -9.14 16.93
C TRP A 181 -2.51 -8.43 18.13
N ARG A 182 -3.25 -8.28 19.24
CA ARG A 182 -2.76 -7.64 20.47
C ARG A 182 -1.69 -8.48 21.15
N GLU A 183 -1.95 -9.77 21.28
CA GLU A 183 -1.00 -10.75 21.80
C GLU A 183 0.22 -10.86 20.89
N SER A 184 0.00 -10.92 19.57
CA SER A 184 1.05 -10.91 18.56
C SER A 184 1.94 -9.67 18.67
N LEU A 185 1.35 -8.48 18.80
CA LEU A 185 2.08 -7.22 18.97
C LEU A 185 2.91 -7.21 20.26
N ALA A 186 2.32 -7.66 21.37
CA ALA A 186 3.01 -7.74 22.65
C ALA A 186 4.22 -8.68 22.59
N ALA A 187 4.07 -9.86 21.98
CA ALA A 187 5.14 -10.83 21.79
C ALA A 187 6.27 -10.26 20.92
N VAL A 188 5.95 -9.56 19.82
CA VAL A 188 6.95 -8.90 18.97
C VAL A 188 7.71 -7.82 19.75
N CYS A 189 7.01 -7.05 20.60
CA CYS A 189 7.64 -6.04 21.43
C CYS A 189 8.58 -6.67 22.46
N GLU A 190 8.16 -7.74 23.14
CA GLU A 190 8.97 -8.45 24.12
C GLU A 190 10.27 -8.99 23.52
N VAL A 191 10.19 -9.71 22.39
CA VAL A 191 11.36 -10.25 21.68
C VAL A 191 12.34 -9.15 21.27
N ARG A 192 11.85 -7.94 21.01
CA ARG A 192 12.65 -6.79 20.58
C ARG A 192 13.05 -5.85 21.72
N GLY A 193 12.67 -6.14 22.97
CA GLY A 193 12.93 -5.27 24.11
C GLY A 193 12.23 -3.91 24.02
N LEU A 194 11.04 -3.86 23.43
CA LEU A 194 10.22 -2.65 23.26
C LEU A 194 9.08 -2.60 24.30
N ASP A 195 8.61 -1.40 24.63
CA ASP A 195 7.45 -1.19 25.51
C ASP A 195 6.15 -1.60 24.80
N ALA A 196 5.65 -2.80 25.11
CA ALA A 196 4.41 -3.34 24.57
C ALA A 196 3.18 -2.48 24.93
N ALA A 197 3.12 -1.92 26.13
CA ALA A 197 1.99 -1.09 26.55
C ALA A 197 1.92 0.21 25.76
N ARG A 198 3.08 0.83 25.48
CA ARG A 198 3.18 1.98 24.58
C ARG A 198 2.80 1.59 23.15
N ALA A 199 3.33 0.50 22.62
CA ALA A 199 3.00 0.05 21.26
C ALA A 199 1.49 -0.17 21.09
N LEU A 200 0.82 -0.81 22.06
CA LEU A 200 -0.62 -1.01 22.05
C LEU A 200 -1.43 0.30 22.06
N ARG A 201 -1.00 1.31 22.81
CA ARG A 201 -1.64 2.65 22.81
C ARG A 201 -1.44 3.40 21.50
N GLU A 202 -0.31 3.16 20.82
CA GLU A 202 0.04 3.75 19.53
C GLU A 202 -0.43 2.87 18.34
N THR A 203 -1.34 1.92 18.58
CA THR A 203 -1.95 1.07 17.54
C THR A 203 -3.44 1.35 17.49
N ASP A 204 -4.00 1.43 16.28
CA ASP A 204 -5.45 1.51 16.13
C ASP A 204 -6.10 0.25 16.73
N GLY A 205 -6.98 0.48 17.71
CA GLY A 205 -7.59 -0.57 18.50
C GLY A 205 -8.90 -1.12 17.94
N ALA A 206 -9.41 -0.59 16.82
CA ALA A 206 -10.75 -0.88 16.32
C ALA A 206 -10.84 -2.24 15.61
N GLY A 207 -9.71 -2.83 15.21
CA GLY A 207 -9.70 -4.07 14.45
C GLY A 207 -10.14 -3.91 12.99
N LEU A 208 -10.39 -2.67 12.54
CA LEU A 208 -10.89 -2.36 11.20
C LEU A 208 -9.75 -1.90 10.29
N MET A 209 -9.86 -2.21 8.99
CA MET A 209 -9.00 -1.64 7.95
C MET A 209 -8.95 -0.10 8.02
N GLU A 210 -7.92 0.51 7.44
CA GLU A 210 -7.80 1.97 7.39
C GLU A 210 -8.97 2.60 6.62
N GLY A 211 -9.29 2.01 5.47
CA GLY A 211 -10.18 2.63 4.52
C GLY A 211 -10.29 1.89 3.20
N LEU A 212 -10.79 2.62 2.20
CA LEU A 212 -10.98 2.16 0.84
C LEU A 212 -10.10 2.98 -0.10
N TYR A 213 -9.47 2.30 -1.04
CA TYR A 213 -8.92 2.90 -2.24
C TYR A 213 -9.90 2.64 -3.39
N VAL A 214 -10.43 3.72 -3.99
CA VAL A 214 -11.53 3.66 -4.95
C VAL A 214 -11.04 4.16 -6.30
N LYS A 215 -11.17 3.34 -7.33
CA LYS A 215 -10.74 3.66 -8.70
C LYS A 215 -11.94 3.64 -9.64
N VAL A 216 -12.05 4.65 -10.48
CA VAL A 216 -12.90 4.60 -11.68
C VAL A 216 -12.06 3.98 -12.79
N GLU A 217 -12.50 2.85 -13.32
CA GLU A 217 -11.79 2.14 -14.40
C GLU A 217 -12.62 2.10 -15.68
N GLU A 218 -12.02 2.54 -16.79
CA GLU A 218 -12.62 2.54 -18.12
C GLU A 218 -11.54 2.35 -19.19
N GLY A 219 -11.87 1.67 -20.29
CA GLY A 219 -10.95 1.51 -21.42
C GLY A 219 -9.60 0.85 -21.09
N GLY A 220 -9.53 0.03 -20.03
CA GLY A 220 -8.28 -0.62 -19.62
C GLY A 220 -7.34 0.25 -18.77
N ARG A 221 -7.78 1.44 -18.33
CA ARG A 221 -7.03 2.36 -17.48
C ARG A 221 -7.80 2.79 -16.23
N VAL A 222 -7.08 3.34 -15.26
CA VAL A 222 -7.64 4.08 -14.12
C VAL A 222 -7.85 5.53 -14.56
N ALA A 223 -9.10 5.94 -14.69
CA ALA A 223 -9.47 7.31 -15.07
C ALA A 223 -9.40 8.28 -13.89
N GLU A 224 -9.95 7.87 -12.76
CA GLU A 224 -9.96 8.65 -11.53
C GLU A 224 -9.66 7.74 -10.35
N ARG A 225 -9.12 8.32 -9.28
CA ARG A 225 -8.79 7.61 -8.04
C ARG A 225 -9.14 8.46 -6.84
N PHE A 226 -9.63 7.81 -5.80
CA PHE A 226 -10.05 8.45 -4.56
C PHE A 226 -9.72 7.55 -3.37
N LYS A 227 -9.74 8.14 -2.18
CA LYS A 227 -9.61 7.40 -0.94
C LYS A 227 -10.74 7.75 0.01
N PHE A 228 -11.15 6.76 0.79
CA PHE A 228 -12.07 6.93 1.92
C PHE A 228 -11.42 6.35 3.16
N VAL A 229 -10.99 7.20 4.08
CA VAL A 229 -10.42 6.80 5.38
C VAL A 229 -11.52 6.89 6.43
N ARG A 230 -11.72 5.82 7.20
CA ARG A 230 -12.82 5.78 8.19
C ARG A 230 -12.65 6.86 9.27
N ALA A 231 -13.77 7.35 9.79
CA ALA A 231 -13.79 8.45 10.75
C ALA A 231 -12.99 8.20 12.05
N SER A 232 -12.99 6.95 12.53
CA SER A 232 -12.29 6.56 13.76
C SER A 232 -10.77 6.35 13.58
N PHE A 233 -10.27 6.28 12.33
CA PHE A 233 -8.87 6.04 12.08
C PHE A 233 -8.06 7.30 12.37
N THR A 234 -7.30 7.26 13.45
CA THR A 234 -6.43 8.38 13.84
C THR A 234 -4.99 7.92 13.65
N GLN A 235 -4.30 8.52 12.68
CA GLN A 235 -2.89 8.22 12.43
C GLN A 235 -2.09 8.39 13.72
N ALA A 236 -1.42 7.31 14.14
CA ALA A 236 -0.53 7.32 15.30
C ALA A 236 0.86 7.87 14.94
N VAL A 237 1.09 8.16 13.66
CA VAL A 237 2.34 8.68 13.10
C VAL A 237 1.97 9.81 12.15
N ALA A 238 2.35 11.06 12.46
CA ALA A 238 2.15 12.17 11.54
C ALA A 238 3.08 12.02 10.32
N ASP A 239 2.51 12.24 9.12
CA ASP A 239 3.02 11.99 7.76
C ASP A 239 4.31 12.73 7.33
N SER A 240 5.24 13.05 8.24
CA SER A 240 6.59 13.37 7.80
C SER A 240 7.41 12.09 7.71
N ASP A 241 8.03 11.87 6.54
CA ASP A 241 8.94 10.74 6.37
C ASP A 241 10.00 10.70 7.49
N GLU A 242 10.34 11.87 8.03
CA GLU A 242 11.30 12.03 9.10
C GLU A 242 10.81 11.55 10.48
N HIS A 243 9.52 11.64 10.81
CA HIS A 243 9.03 11.24 12.14
C HIS A 243 8.90 9.72 12.28
N TRP A 244 8.50 9.01 11.23
CA TRP A 244 8.41 7.55 11.25
C TRP A 244 9.79 6.89 11.20
N LEU A 245 10.73 7.46 10.44
CA LEU A 245 12.12 6.99 10.32
C LEU A 245 12.92 7.05 11.63
N ASN A 246 12.45 7.78 12.63
CA ASN A 246 13.13 7.92 13.91
C ASN A 246 12.59 6.99 15.00
N ARG A 247 11.49 6.26 14.76
CA ARG A 247 10.92 5.33 15.74
C ARG A 247 11.58 3.95 15.66
N PRO A 248 11.58 3.19 16.78
CA PRO A 248 11.92 1.78 16.76
C PRO A 248 11.01 1.02 15.78
N VAL A 249 11.60 0.13 14.99
CA VAL A 249 10.85 -0.66 14.00
C VAL A 249 10.14 -1.81 14.71
N ILE A 250 8.81 -1.74 14.76
CA ILE A 250 7.96 -2.89 15.08
C ILE A 250 7.57 -3.52 13.75
N PRO A 251 8.09 -4.70 13.39
CA PRO A 251 7.70 -5.35 12.15
C PRO A 251 6.29 -5.91 12.24
N ASN A 252 5.47 -5.69 11.23
CA ASN A 252 4.28 -6.52 11.01
C ASN A 252 4.71 -7.98 10.79
N GLN A 253 3.82 -8.94 11.01
CA GLN A 253 4.13 -10.36 10.88
C GLN A 253 3.55 -10.94 9.59
N LEU A 254 4.32 -11.82 8.96
CA LEU A 254 3.80 -12.70 7.92
C LEU A 254 2.96 -13.81 8.58
N SER A 255 2.00 -14.34 7.83
CA SER A 255 1.24 -15.53 8.25
C SER A 255 2.18 -16.72 8.48
N GLU A 256 1.75 -17.66 9.33
CA GLU A 256 2.51 -18.88 9.58
C GLU A 256 2.83 -19.64 8.29
N GLY A 257 4.08 -20.07 8.13
CA GLY A 257 4.55 -20.79 6.95
C GLY A 257 4.86 -19.91 5.73
N VAL A 258 4.55 -18.61 5.77
CA VAL A 258 4.87 -17.67 4.69
C VAL A 258 6.33 -17.24 4.81
N SER A 259 7.06 -17.33 3.70
CA SER A 259 8.41 -16.79 3.56
C SER A 259 8.40 -15.62 2.60
N LEU A 260 9.04 -14.52 2.99
CA LEU A 260 9.20 -13.33 2.14
C LEU A 260 9.88 -13.65 0.79
N PHE A 261 10.75 -14.66 0.76
CA PHE A 261 11.55 -15.01 -0.41
C PHE A 261 11.09 -16.29 -1.11
N ALA A 262 9.99 -16.89 -0.67
CA ALA A 262 9.43 -18.03 -1.40
C ALA A 262 8.81 -17.54 -2.72
N PRO A 263 8.99 -18.26 -3.83
CA PRO A 263 8.13 -18.05 -5.00
C PRO A 263 6.68 -18.31 -4.59
N ASN A 264 5.74 -17.46 -5.01
CA ASN A 264 4.32 -17.60 -4.68
C ASN A 264 3.86 -19.04 -4.95
N ALA A 265 3.24 -19.67 -3.94
CA ALA A 265 2.58 -20.96 -4.06
C ALA A 265 1.29 -20.86 -4.88
#